data_AF-A0AAV2H665-F1
#
_entry.id   AF-A0AAV2H665-F1
#
_cell.length_a   1.000
_cell.length_b   1.000
_cell.length_c   1.000
_cell.angle_alpha   90.00
_cell.angle_beta   90.00
_cell.angle_gamma   90.00
#
_symmetry.space_group_name_H-M   'P 1'
#
loop_
_entity.id
_entity.type
_entity.pdbx_description
1 polymer ?
#
loop_
_entity_poly.entity_id
_entity_poly.type
_entity_poly.pdbx_seq_one_letter_code
_entity_poly.pdbx_strand_id
1 'polypeptide(L)'
;YFVFTENAKKLYIRMFSRKLNWIPLSKLNYPEIADDLLPYLQELIENGLIFCDDNLFDLEEVLNALSAPDIKLLAKSYHMVTAVCQKGQLVQELLKKCQQMSTITSMFGSNSGGVAKKMLVKAKKFLNGIYKLRPETRKVFVRVMMLFSVVNTSVDEDSGNGGQGQLFQMLMVNMGKVIYPSYTVDKVHNIFQEREDVIRFEEALQLESDLLHCTLRGSWDKAYEIYLEVEEKSKLMEANESITKWNNDLPDFLRCYTASSVINRLLSIGVEILQRRKDFSGAVDLLRRLLSQTTYNCSHRGYWWERLALNLDAHLKEPLESLDAVAQGLSDSYVRIGHRYALYLRAENICQRPRLKLNDKLQEFHHETVEETPKVYIEGRVLHQDVSTNGTKFLTEESYADGNAEDMTVCGVEEYVMGYYKKKGYPSGIHAEGSIVSTLFGLFFWDIIFMTLPDAFHSPFQALPLDLYSDSFYSRRKDVIEERLVKLAQSSVEDLQILCEETWSSHEGSQCVGLGWERVRSLESVKEIIACMGGNVLSGLLARHARCPRHTRSGFPDLTLWNPHTGALKICEVKGPGDRLSHKQILWIDYLIKLGVDAEVCH
;
A
#
# COMPACT_ATOMS: atom_id res chain seq x y z
N TYR A 1 -31.16 -10.65 4.17
CA TYR A 1 -30.34 -11.19 3.06
C TYR A 1 -30.65 -12.65 2.76
N PHE A 2 -30.53 -13.57 3.72
CA PHE A 2 -30.72 -15.00 3.46
C PHE A 2 -32.12 -15.40 2.95
N VAL A 3 -33.14 -14.60 3.28
CA VAL A 3 -34.54 -14.83 2.86
C VAL A 3 -34.88 -14.33 1.44
N PHE A 4 -33.97 -13.63 0.77
CA PHE A 4 -34.24 -13.09 -0.56
C PHE A 4 -34.22 -14.17 -1.65
N THR A 5 -34.88 -13.88 -2.76
CA THR A 5 -34.71 -14.65 -4.00
C THR A 5 -33.26 -14.59 -4.46
N GLU A 6 -32.79 -15.65 -5.16
CA GLU A 6 -31.42 -15.69 -5.67
C GLU A 6 -31.12 -14.53 -6.64
N ASN A 7 -32.11 -14.10 -7.42
CA ASN A 7 -31.95 -12.98 -8.34
C ASN A 7 -31.85 -11.64 -7.61
N ALA A 8 -32.62 -11.41 -6.55
CA ALA A 8 -32.46 -10.22 -5.70
C ALA A 8 -31.11 -10.20 -4.98
N LYS A 9 -30.61 -11.36 -4.51
CA LYS A 9 -29.25 -11.48 -3.94
C LYS A 9 -28.19 -11.09 -4.97
N LYS A 10 -28.22 -11.68 -6.16
CA LYS A 10 -27.28 -11.36 -7.25
C LYS A 10 -27.33 -9.88 -7.62
N LEU A 11 -28.52 -9.31 -7.74
CA LEU A 11 -28.70 -7.90 -8.08
C LEU A 11 -28.14 -6.98 -7.00
N TYR A 12 -28.40 -7.27 -5.72
CA TYR A 12 -27.83 -6.52 -4.61
C TYR A 12 -26.31 -6.56 -4.63
N ILE A 13 -25.68 -7.72 -4.84
CA ILE A 13 -24.22 -7.84 -4.91
C ILE A 13 -23.64 -7.06 -6.11
N ARG A 14 -24.30 -7.08 -7.28
CA ARG A 14 -23.91 -6.25 -8.43
C ARG A 14 -23.97 -4.75 -8.12
N MET A 15 -25.01 -4.30 -7.44
CA MET A 15 -25.13 -2.91 -6.98
C MET A 15 -24.10 -2.57 -5.88
N PHE A 16 -23.82 -3.50 -4.96
CA PHE A 16 -22.83 -3.35 -3.89
C PHE A 16 -21.41 -3.22 -4.44
N SER A 17 -21.14 -3.92 -5.54
CA SER A 17 -19.92 -3.84 -6.32
C SER A 17 -19.88 -2.61 -7.23
N ARG A 18 -20.65 -1.54 -7.00
CA ARG A 18 -20.54 -0.28 -7.76
C ARG A 18 -20.23 0.86 -6.80
N LYS A 19 -19.70 1.96 -7.34
CA LYS A 19 -19.61 3.22 -6.60
C LYS A 19 -20.98 3.56 -6.01
N LEU A 20 -21.01 3.93 -4.74
CA LEU A 20 -22.23 4.28 -4.03
C LEU A 20 -22.83 5.57 -4.59
N ASN A 21 -23.71 5.43 -5.58
CA ASN A 21 -24.36 6.53 -6.27
C ASN A 21 -25.79 6.13 -6.62
N TRP A 22 -26.59 7.12 -6.99
CA TRP A 22 -27.85 6.88 -7.68
C TRP A 22 -27.60 6.30 -9.08
N ILE A 23 -28.25 5.17 -9.38
CA ILE A 23 -28.10 4.42 -10.62
C ILE A 23 -29.46 4.42 -11.34
N PRO A 24 -29.55 5.08 -12.51
CA PRO A 24 -30.74 5.00 -13.34
C PRO A 24 -31.03 3.56 -13.76
N LEU A 25 -32.31 3.19 -13.86
CA LEU A 25 -32.74 1.85 -14.31
C LEU A 25 -32.10 1.46 -15.64
N SER A 26 -31.97 2.42 -16.57
CA SER A 26 -31.31 2.23 -17.88
C SER A 26 -29.83 1.82 -17.79
N LYS A 27 -29.20 1.96 -16.62
CA LYS A 27 -27.81 1.54 -16.35
C LYS A 27 -27.72 0.26 -15.49
N LEU A 28 -28.85 -0.34 -15.15
CA LEU A 28 -28.95 -1.65 -14.50
C LEU A 28 -29.36 -2.65 -15.57
N ASN A 29 -28.37 -3.30 -16.20
CA ASN A 29 -28.59 -4.34 -17.20
C ASN A 29 -27.74 -5.55 -16.84
N TYR A 30 -28.40 -6.62 -16.41
CA TYR A 30 -27.78 -7.88 -15.98
C TYR A 30 -28.57 -9.07 -16.54
N PRO A 31 -28.40 -9.39 -17.83
CA PRO A 31 -29.13 -10.48 -18.50
C PRO A 31 -28.93 -11.84 -17.82
N GLU A 32 -27.80 -12.02 -17.12
CA GLU A 32 -27.50 -13.22 -16.35
C GLU A 32 -28.32 -13.36 -15.05
N ILE A 33 -29.03 -12.30 -14.65
CA ILE A 33 -29.93 -12.28 -13.49
C ILE A 33 -31.37 -12.42 -13.94
N ALA A 34 -31.84 -11.50 -14.80
CA ALA A 34 -33.16 -11.53 -15.41
C ALA A 34 -33.28 -10.46 -16.51
N ASP A 35 -34.20 -10.68 -17.46
CA ASP A 35 -34.57 -9.69 -18.48
C ASP A 35 -35.29 -8.48 -17.87
N ASP A 36 -36.14 -8.71 -16.87
CA ASP A 36 -36.79 -7.66 -16.08
C ASP A 36 -36.28 -7.69 -14.64
N LEU A 37 -35.65 -6.58 -14.23
CA LEU A 37 -35.09 -6.41 -12.88
C LEU A 37 -36.08 -5.81 -11.88
N LEU A 38 -37.22 -5.28 -12.33
CA LEU A 38 -38.17 -4.54 -11.48
C LEU A 38 -38.70 -5.36 -10.29
N PRO A 39 -39.09 -6.64 -10.43
CA PRO A 39 -39.58 -7.43 -9.30
C PRO A 39 -38.54 -7.57 -8.18
N TYR A 40 -37.27 -7.73 -8.55
CA TYR A 40 -36.17 -7.88 -7.60
C TYR A 40 -35.75 -6.54 -6.98
N LEU A 41 -35.83 -5.44 -7.73
CA LEU A 41 -35.66 -4.09 -7.17
C LEU A 41 -36.74 -3.79 -6.14
N GLN A 42 -37.99 -4.15 -6.43
CA GLN A 42 -39.11 -3.99 -5.51
C GLN A 42 -38.90 -4.81 -4.22
N GLU A 43 -38.49 -6.07 -4.35
CA GLU A 43 -38.13 -6.93 -3.20
C GLU A 43 -37.05 -6.28 -2.32
N LEU A 44 -36.01 -5.69 -2.93
CA LEU A 44 -34.93 -5.00 -2.22
C LEU A 44 -35.41 -3.69 -1.55
N ILE A 45 -36.36 -2.97 -2.14
CA ILE A 45 -36.96 -1.75 -1.58
C ILE A 45 -37.80 -2.09 -0.35
N GLU A 46 -38.71 -3.05 -0.48
CA GLU A 46 -39.63 -3.47 0.59
C GLU A 46 -38.90 -3.94 1.85
N ASN A 47 -37.69 -4.47 1.67
CA ASN A 47 -36.82 -4.94 2.74
C ASN A 47 -35.73 -3.94 3.14
N GLY A 48 -35.79 -2.69 2.66
CA GLY A 48 -34.94 -1.60 3.11
C GLY A 48 -33.46 -1.71 2.71
N LEU A 49 -33.13 -2.45 1.64
CA LEU A 49 -31.75 -2.53 1.14
C LEU A 49 -31.38 -1.40 0.16
N ILE A 50 -32.37 -0.90 -0.59
CA ILE A 50 -32.17 0.17 -1.56
C ILE A 50 -33.20 1.28 -1.39
N PHE A 51 -32.85 2.45 -1.90
CA PHE A 51 -33.70 3.60 -2.11
C PHE A 51 -34.18 3.64 -3.56
N CYS A 52 -35.36 4.24 -3.77
CA CYS A 52 -35.91 4.57 -5.09
C CYS A 52 -36.03 6.10 -5.27
N ASP A 53 -36.66 6.54 -6.36
CA ASP A 53 -36.85 7.95 -6.69
C ASP A 53 -37.61 8.73 -5.61
N ASP A 54 -38.48 8.08 -4.84
CA ASP A 54 -39.19 8.69 -3.71
C ASP A 54 -38.25 9.18 -2.60
N ASN A 55 -37.05 8.62 -2.50
CA ASN A 55 -36.06 9.02 -1.48
C ASN A 55 -35.05 10.05 -1.99
N LEU A 56 -35.12 10.45 -3.27
CA LEU A 56 -34.16 11.37 -3.89
C LEU A 56 -34.63 12.82 -3.77
N PHE A 57 -34.18 13.56 -2.76
CA PHE A 57 -34.65 14.94 -2.54
C PHE A 57 -33.66 16.02 -2.97
N ASP A 58 -32.39 15.67 -3.14
CA ASP A 58 -31.33 16.60 -3.48
C ASP A 58 -31.32 16.92 -4.99
N LEU A 59 -31.33 18.21 -5.34
CA LEU A 59 -31.39 18.64 -6.73
C LEU A 59 -30.07 18.36 -7.47
N GLU A 60 -28.93 18.53 -6.82
CA GLU A 60 -27.63 18.27 -7.43
C GLU A 60 -27.47 16.77 -7.75
N GLU A 61 -27.86 15.88 -6.85
CA GLU A 61 -27.90 14.43 -7.08
C GLU A 61 -28.79 14.07 -8.28
N VAL A 62 -30.00 14.66 -8.37
CA VAL A 62 -30.90 14.45 -9.51
C VAL A 62 -30.26 14.90 -10.82
N LEU A 63 -29.69 16.11 -10.85
CA LEU A 63 -29.05 16.65 -12.06
C LEU A 63 -27.83 15.83 -12.48
N ASN A 64 -27.05 15.35 -11.51
CA ASN A 64 -25.90 14.47 -11.74
C ASN A 64 -26.33 13.07 -12.21
N ALA A 65 -27.54 12.60 -11.90
CA ALA A 65 -28.06 11.33 -12.39
C ALA A 65 -28.52 11.38 -13.86
N LEU A 66 -28.95 12.55 -14.36
CA LEU A 66 -29.47 12.70 -15.72
C LEU A 66 -28.44 12.32 -16.81
N SER A 67 -28.93 11.83 -17.95
CA SER A 67 -28.09 11.66 -19.12
C SER A 67 -27.68 13.02 -19.71
N ALA A 68 -26.61 13.06 -20.51
CA ALA A 68 -26.20 14.29 -21.19
C ALA A 68 -27.31 14.88 -22.11
N PRO A 69 -28.10 14.06 -22.85
CA PRO A 69 -29.29 14.54 -23.55
C PRO A 69 -30.36 15.15 -22.63
N ASP A 70 -30.70 14.47 -21.53
CA ASP A 70 -31.78 14.91 -20.65
C ASP A 70 -31.45 16.21 -19.93
N ILE A 71 -30.21 16.39 -19.47
CA ILE A 71 -29.80 17.64 -18.83
C ILE A 71 -29.84 18.82 -19.82
N LYS A 72 -29.55 18.58 -21.12
CA LYS A 72 -29.66 19.60 -22.16
C LYS A 72 -31.12 19.98 -22.41
N LEU A 73 -32.04 19.00 -22.43
CA LEU A 73 -33.48 19.26 -22.56
C LEU A 73 -34.02 20.03 -21.36
N LEU A 74 -33.62 19.65 -20.14
CA LEU A 74 -33.97 20.37 -18.93
C LEU A 74 -33.45 21.82 -18.96
N ALA A 75 -32.18 22.03 -19.29
CA ALA A 75 -31.56 23.35 -19.38
C ALA A 75 -32.22 24.26 -20.42
N LYS A 76 -32.55 23.73 -21.61
CA LYS A 76 -33.35 24.47 -22.62
C LYS A 76 -34.69 24.94 -22.07
N SER A 77 -35.33 24.14 -21.24
CA SER A 77 -36.61 24.49 -20.63
C SER A 77 -36.53 25.60 -19.58
N TYR A 78 -35.31 25.96 -19.17
CA TYR A 78 -34.98 27.13 -18.36
C TYR A 78 -34.27 28.22 -19.19
N HIS A 79 -34.38 28.21 -20.52
CA HIS A 79 -33.81 29.22 -21.42
C HIS A 79 -32.28 29.37 -21.31
N MET A 80 -31.56 28.27 -21.10
CA MET A 80 -30.10 28.25 -21.09
C MET A 80 -29.54 27.88 -22.47
N VAL A 81 -28.33 28.37 -22.78
CA VAL A 81 -27.61 28.03 -24.01
C VAL A 81 -26.89 26.70 -23.79
N THR A 82 -27.22 25.67 -24.58
CA THR A 82 -26.78 24.28 -24.30
C THR A 82 -25.87 23.66 -25.37
N ALA A 83 -25.58 24.36 -26.47
CA ALA A 83 -24.94 23.77 -27.65
C ALA A 83 -23.47 23.35 -27.41
N VAL A 84 -22.76 24.08 -26.55
CA VAL A 84 -21.31 23.91 -26.32
C VAL A 84 -20.98 23.43 -24.89
N CYS A 85 -21.98 23.40 -23.99
CA CYS A 85 -21.74 23.11 -22.57
C CYS A 85 -21.64 21.61 -22.28
N GLN A 86 -20.64 21.24 -21.48
CA GLN A 86 -20.51 19.90 -20.92
C GLN A 86 -21.54 19.65 -19.80
N LYS A 87 -21.85 18.39 -19.52
CA LYS A 87 -22.82 18.02 -18.48
C LYS A 87 -22.52 18.68 -17.12
N GLY A 88 -21.27 18.59 -16.66
CA GLY A 88 -20.87 19.17 -15.36
C GLY A 88 -21.09 20.68 -15.29
N GLN A 89 -20.82 21.40 -16.38
CA GLN A 89 -21.08 22.85 -16.48
C GLN A 89 -22.58 23.14 -16.39
N LEU A 90 -23.42 22.37 -17.11
CA LEU A 90 -24.88 22.53 -17.07
C LEU A 90 -25.47 22.27 -15.68
N VAL A 91 -24.93 21.29 -14.94
CA VAL A 91 -25.33 21.04 -13.54
C VAL A 91 -25.07 22.30 -12.70
N GLN A 92 -23.84 22.82 -12.75
CA GLN A 92 -23.44 23.99 -11.96
C GLN A 92 -24.25 25.24 -12.32
N GLU A 93 -24.51 25.48 -13.61
CA GLU A 93 -25.33 26.62 -14.04
C GLU A 93 -26.80 26.50 -13.61
N LEU A 94 -27.39 25.30 -13.67
CA LEU A 94 -28.76 25.04 -13.20
C LEU A 94 -28.89 25.26 -11.68
N LEU A 95 -27.90 24.82 -10.90
CA LEU A 95 -27.84 25.05 -9.46
C LEU A 95 -27.70 26.55 -9.14
N LYS A 96 -26.80 27.25 -9.84
CA LYS A 96 -26.61 28.71 -9.71
C LYS A 96 -27.91 29.47 -10.02
N LYS A 97 -28.66 29.06 -11.05
CA LYS A 97 -29.94 29.67 -11.40
C LYS A 97 -30.98 29.54 -10.28
N CYS A 98 -30.98 28.43 -9.56
CA CYS A 98 -31.86 28.24 -8.39
C CYS A 98 -31.49 29.19 -7.23
N GLN A 99 -30.21 29.46 -7.03
CA GLN A 99 -29.71 30.41 -6.01
C GLN A 99 -30.01 31.88 -6.39
N GLN A 100 -29.96 32.22 -7.68
CA GLN A 100 -30.24 33.59 -8.15
C GLN A 100 -31.74 33.94 -8.19
N MET A 101 -32.62 32.97 -8.43
CA MET A 101 -34.06 33.23 -8.49
C MET A 101 -34.74 33.19 -7.11
N SER A 102 -34.09 32.58 -6.10
CA SER A 102 -34.59 32.58 -4.72
C SER A 102 -34.42 33.93 -4.02
N THR A 103 -33.38 34.71 -4.34
CA THR A 103 -33.18 36.08 -3.84
C THR A 103 -34.27 37.05 -4.31
N ILE A 104 -34.71 36.96 -5.56
CA ILE A 104 -35.78 37.81 -6.13
C ILE A 104 -37.15 37.49 -5.49
N THR A 105 -37.40 36.23 -5.15
CA THR A 105 -38.70 35.78 -4.61
C THR A 105 -38.88 36.17 -3.14
N SER A 106 -37.79 36.40 -2.39
CA SER A 106 -37.83 36.87 -1.00
C SER A 106 -38.37 38.31 -0.83
N MET A 107 -38.35 39.12 -1.90
CA MET A 107 -38.84 40.51 -1.88
C MET A 107 -40.34 40.65 -2.15
N PHE A 108 -41.01 39.61 -2.68
CA PHE A 108 -42.43 39.65 -3.04
C PHE A 108 -43.14 38.44 -2.43
N GLY A 109 -43.53 38.58 -1.16
CA GLY A 109 -44.06 37.54 -0.29
C GLY A 109 -45.16 36.67 -0.89
N SER A 110 -44.77 35.60 -1.60
CA SER A 110 -45.66 34.56 -2.10
C SER A 110 -45.12 33.18 -1.75
N ASN A 111 -46.00 32.36 -1.17
CA ASN A 111 -45.77 30.98 -0.73
C ASN A 111 -45.60 30.01 -1.92
N SER A 112 -44.59 30.24 -2.76
CA SER A 112 -44.23 29.29 -3.82
C SER A 112 -42.99 28.51 -3.41
N GLY A 113 -43.15 27.20 -3.16
CA GLY A 113 -42.02 26.28 -3.00
C GLY A 113 -41.04 26.50 -4.15
N GLY A 114 -39.83 26.93 -3.80
CA GLY A 114 -38.91 27.67 -4.67
C GLY A 114 -38.59 26.97 -5.99
N VAL A 115 -38.08 27.73 -6.96
CA VAL A 115 -37.68 27.28 -8.31
C VAL A 115 -36.94 25.92 -8.28
N ALA A 116 -36.10 25.69 -7.28
CA ALA A 116 -35.42 24.41 -7.03
C ALA A 116 -36.39 23.22 -6.90
N LYS A 117 -37.49 23.34 -6.14
CA LYS A 117 -38.51 22.29 -5.98
C LYS A 117 -39.23 21.98 -7.29
N LYS A 118 -39.58 23.01 -8.07
CA LYS A 118 -40.18 22.82 -9.41
C LYS A 118 -39.19 22.17 -10.37
N MET A 119 -37.92 22.55 -10.31
CA MET A 119 -36.85 21.95 -11.10
C MET A 119 -36.61 20.50 -10.72
N LEU A 120 -36.57 20.19 -9.42
CA LEU A 120 -36.45 18.83 -8.91
C LEU A 120 -37.56 17.93 -9.47
N VAL A 121 -38.82 18.35 -9.35
CA VAL A 121 -39.97 17.59 -9.88
C VAL A 121 -39.87 17.41 -11.40
N LYS A 122 -39.47 18.45 -12.13
CA LYS A 122 -39.32 18.37 -13.59
C LYS A 122 -38.15 17.47 -14.01
N ALA A 123 -37.03 17.53 -13.29
CA ALA A 123 -35.84 16.74 -13.55
C ALA A 123 -36.09 15.25 -13.25
N LYS A 124 -36.79 14.93 -12.15
CA LYS A 124 -37.21 13.56 -11.84
C LYS A 124 -38.05 12.91 -12.94
N LYS A 125 -38.85 13.67 -13.69
CA LYS A 125 -39.63 13.12 -14.82
C LYS A 125 -38.78 12.57 -15.96
N PHE A 126 -37.51 12.97 -16.06
CA PHE A 126 -36.57 12.38 -17.02
C PHE A 126 -35.95 11.08 -16.48
N LEU A 127 -36.06 10.81 -15.17
CA LEU A 127 -35.57 9.59 -14.54
C LEU A 127 -36.67 8.52 -14.60
N ASN A 128 -36.56 7.60 -15.56
CA ASN A 128 -37.46 6.44 -15.69
C ASN A 128 -37.06 5.32 -14.72
N GLY A 129 -37.09 5.61 -13.41
CA GLY A 129 -36.60 4.74 -12.34
C GLY A 129 -35.13 4.98 -12.00
N ILE A 130 -34.84 5.14 -10.71
CA ILE A 130 -33.49 5.36 -10.20
C ILE A 130 -33.36 4.74 -8.81
N TYR A 131 -32.22 4.09 -8.55
CA TYR A 131 -32.01 3.33 -7.33
C TYR A 131 -30.65 3.61 -6.73
N LYS A 132 -30.54 3.62 -5.41
CA LYS A 132 -29.28 3.77 -4.67
C LYS A 132 -29.27 2.76 -3.54
N LEU A 133 -28.13 2.14 -3.25
CA LEU A 133 -28.04 1.32 -2.04
C LEU A 133 -28.30 2.19 -0.81
N ARG A 134 -29.06 1.67 0.16
CA ARG A 134 -29.27 2.35 1.43
C ARG A 134 -27.93 2.39 2.20
N PRO A 135 -27.35 3.58 2.47
CA PRO A 135 -26.02 3.67 3.08
C PRO A 135 -25.90 2.94 4.41
N GLU A 136 -26.91 3.03 5.26
CA GLU A 136 -26.94 2.44 6.60
C GLU A 136 -26.88 0.91 6.53
N THR A 137 -27.68 0.30 5.65
CA THR A 137 -27.67 -1.15 5.49
C THR A 137 -26.41 -1.61 4.75
N ARG A 138 -25.94 -0.83 3.77
CA ARG A 138 -24.68 -1.10 3.07
C ARG A 138 -23.50 -1.15 4.05
N LYS A 139 -23.41 -0.24 5.02
CA LYS A 139 -22.35 -0.22 6.05
C LYS A 139 -22.29 -1.51 6.88
N VAL A 140 -23.40 -2.23 7.04
CA VAL A 140 -23.38 -3.55 7.69
C VAL A 140 -22.56 -4.54 6.84
N PHE A 141 -22.81 -4.59 5.53
CA PHE A 141 -22.06 -5.46 4.63
C PHE A 141 -20.59 -5.05 4.52
N VAL A 142 -20.30 -3.74 4.44
CA VAL A 142 -18.91 -3.23 4.45
C VAL A 142 -18.16 -3.73 5.68
N ARG A 143 -18.75 -3.61 6.88
CA ARG A 143 -18.14 -4.11 8.12
C ARG A 143 -17.98 -5.63 8.14
N VAL A 144 -18.93 -6.39 7.59
CA VAL A 144 -18.79 -7.85 7.45
C VAL A 144 -17.62 -8.21 6.52
N MET A 145 -17.47 -7.51 5.38
CA MET A 145 -16.34 -7.73 4.46
C MET A 145 -15.00 -7.31 5.09
N MET A 146 -14.98 -6.23 5.86
CA MET A 146 -13.82 -5.78 6.63
C MET A 146 -13.41 -6.83 7.67
N LEU A 147 -14.37 -7.42 8.39
CA LEU A 147 -14.10 -8.45 9.40
C LEU A 147 -13.70 -9.81 8.78
N PHE A 148 -14.15 -10.11 7.56
CA PHE A 148 -13.76 -11.33 6.84
C PHE A 148 -12.25 -11.39 6.58
N SER A 149 -11.64 -10.24 6.28
CA SER A 149 -10.18 -10.13 6.12
C SER A 149 -9.68 -8.82 6.69
N VAL A 150 -9.52 -8.80 8.03
CA VAL A 150 -8.97 -7.65 8.77
C VAL A 150 -7.56 -7.28 8.30
N VAL A 151 -6.85 -8.22 7.68
CA VAL A 151 -5.50 -8.05 7.12
C VAL A 151 -5.51 -7.31 5.77
N ASN A 152 -6.57 -7.49 4.98
CA ASN A 152 -6.73 -6.90 3.64
C ASN A 152 -7.80 -5.81 3.65
N THR A 153 -7.79 -4.95 4.66
CA THR A 153 -8.78 -3.87 4.79
C THR A 153 -8.37 -2.65 4.00
N SER A 154 -8.89 -2.53 2.78
CA SER A 154 -9.17 -1.22 2.18
C SER A 154 -10.67 -0.96 2.24
N VAL A 155 -11.05 0.20 2.79
CA VAL A 155 -12.42 0.70 2.78
C VAL A 155 -12.38 1.98 1.97
N ASP A 156 -12.76 1.87 0.70
CA ASP A 156 -12.97 3.04 -0.15
C ASP A 156 -14.44 3.01 -0.60
N GLU A 157 -15.28 3.68 0.21
CA GLU A 157 -16.71 3.84 -0.05
C GLU A 157 -16.98 4.62 -1.34
N ASP A 158 -16.05 5.50 -1.72
CA ASP A 158 -16.21 6.50 -2.76
C ASP A 158 -15.77 6.02 -4.15
N SER A 159 -14.90 5.02 -4.25
CA SER A 159 -14.56 4.37 -5.53
C SER A 159 -15.39 3.12 -5.81
N GLY A 160 -16.23 2.68 -4.86
CA GLY A 160 -16.97 1.42 -4.97
C GLY A 160 -16.13 0.18 -4.62
N ASN A 161 -15.01 0.36 -3.91
CA ASN A 161 -14.10 -0.72 -3.54
C ASN A 161 -14.39 -1.35 -2.18
N GLY A 162 -15.37 -0.84 -1.41
CA GLY A 162 -15.72 -1.27 -0.03
C GLY A 162 -16.24 -2.72 0.09
N GLY A 163 -15.48 -3.69 -0.41
CA GLY A 163 -15.80 -5.11 -0.47
C GLY A 163 -15.49 -5.75 -1.83
N GLN A 164 -15.27 -5.00 -2.92
CA GLN A 164 -15.05 -5.59 -4.25
C GLN A 164 -13.79 -6.46 -4.30
N GLY A 165 -12.67 -5.98 -3.74
CA GLY A 165 -11.42 -6.73 -3.72
C GLY A 165 -11.57 -8.04 -2.98
N GLN A 166 -12.25 -8.01 -1.83
CA GLN A 166 -12.54 -9.20 -1.02
C GLN A 166 -13.52 -10.14 -1.73
N LEU A 167 -14.57 -9.62 -2.39
CA LEU A 167 -15.50 -10.44 -3.18
C LEU A 167 -14.80 -11.12 -4.36
N PHE A 168 -13.91 -10.42 -5.05
CA PHE A 168 -13.09 -10.98 -6.12
C PHE A 168 -12.14 -12.05 -5.58
N GLN A 169 -11.49 -11.80 -4.44
CA GLN A 169 -10.64 -12.76 -3.76
C GLN A 169 -11.42 -14.03 -3.37
N MET A 170 -12.61 -13.90 -2.78
CA MET A 170 -13.50 -15.03 -2.48
C MET A 170 -13.90 -15.81 -3.73
N LEU A 171 -14.22 -15.12 -4.83
CA LEU A 171 -14.53 -15.76 -6.11
C LEU A 171 -13.34 -16.58 -6.63
N MET A 172 -12.13 -16.02 -6.59
CA MET A 172 -10.92 -16.70 -7.05
C MET A 172 -10.60 -17.94 -6.21
N VAL A 173 -10.87 -17.90 -4.91
CA VAL A 173 -10.77 -19.07 -4.01
C VAL A 173 -11.80 -20.13 -4.38
N ASN A 174 -13.07 -19.75 -4.58
CA ASN A 174 -14.13 -20.68 -4.96
C ASN A 174 -13.89 -21.33 -6.33
N MET A 175 -13.23 -20.62 -7.24
CA MET A 175 -12.80 -21.17 -8.54
C MET A 175 -11.56 -22.06 -8.47
N GLY A 176 -10.95 -22.22 -7.28
CA GLY A 176 -9.70 -22.96 -7.10
C GLY A 176 -8.47 -22.27 -7.70
N LYS A 177 -8.58 -21.01 -8.11
CA LYS A 177 -7.47 -20.22 -8.70
C LYS A 177 -6.56 -19.59 -7.65
N VAL A 178 -7.06 -19.43 -6.44
CA VAL A 178 -6.30 -18.96 -5.28
C VAL A 178 -6.37 -20.03 -4.21
N ILE A 179 -5.22 -20.57 -3.84
CA ILE A 179 -5.08 -21.61 -2.82
C ILE A 179 -4.34 -20.98 -1.64
N TYR A 180 -4.89 -21.09 -0.43
CA TYR A 180 -4.18 -20.65 0.78
C TYR A 180 -3.36 -21.81 1.37
N PRO A 181 -2.26 -21.50 2.07
CA PRO A 181 -1.50 -22.47 2.83
C PRO A 181 -2.35 -23.17 3.89
N SER A 182 -1.97 -24.39 4.24
CA SER A 182 -2.58 -25.10 5.35
C SER A 182 -1.95 -24.68 6.68
N TYR A 183 -2.78 -24.27 7.63
CA TYR A 183 -2.41 -23.92 9.00
C TYR A 183 -3.63 -24.01 9.92
N THR A 184 -3.39 -23.97 11.23
CA THR A 184 -4.47 -23.95 12.24
C THR A 184 -4.80 -22.51 12.62
N VAL A 185 -6.08 -22.16 12.58
CA VAL A 185 -6.59 -20.91 13.15
C VAL A 185 -6.69 -21.07 14.66
N ASP A 186 -5.88 -20.30 15.39
CA ASP A 186 -5.85 -20.28 16.86
C ASP A 186 -6.01 -18.84 17.34
N LYS A 187 -7.25 -18.37 17.44
CA LYS A 187 -7.57 -17.00 17.85
C LYS A 187 -7.76 -16.95 19.36
N VAL A 188 -6.87 -16.25 20.08
CA VAL A 188 -6.93 -16.11 21.53
C VAL A 188 -7.27 -14.70 21.99
N HIS A 189 -6.96 -13.67 21.20
CA HIS A 189 -7.34 -12.28 21.48
C HIS A 189 -8.51 -11.81 20.60
N ASN A 190 -9.36 -10.96 21.16
CA ASN A 190 -10.31 -10.16 20.41
C ASN A 190 -9.66 -8.83 20.04
N ILE A 191 -9.61 -8.49 18.75
CA ILE A 191 -9.12 -7.17 18.30
C ILE A 191 -10.12 -6.07 18.71
N PHE A 192 -11.41 -6.33 18.48
CA PHE A 192 -12.51 -5.42 18.80
C PHE A 192 -13.24 -5.93 20.05
N GLN A 193 -13.36 -5.09 21.07
CA GLN A 193 -14.05 -5.42 22.33
C GLN A 193 -15.57 -5.33 22.15
N GLU A 194 -16.02 -4.29 21.47
CA GLU A 194 -17.43 -3.96 21.30
C GLU A 194 -17.76 -3.52 19.88
N ARG A 195 -19.06 -3.40 19.59
CA ARG A 195 -19.57 -2.94 18.29
C ARG A 195 -18.99 -1.58 17.89
N GLU A 196 -18.82 -0.68 18.85
CA GLU A 196 -18.34 0.67 18.59
C GLU A 196 -16.86 0.69 18.18
N ASP A 197 -16.04 -0.31 18.57
CA ASP A 197 -14.67 -0.43 18.07
C ASP A 197 -14.64 -0.73 16.57
N VAL A 198 -15.54 -1.61 16.11
CA VAL A 198 -15.66 -1.96 14.69
C VAL A 198 -16.07 -0.73 13.87
N ILE A 199 -16.96 0.10 14.41
CA ILE A 199 -17.41 1.34 13.76
C ILE A 199 -16.28 2.36 13.71
N ARG A 200 -15.60 2.61 14.84
CA ARG A 200 -14.45 3.51 14.89
C ARG A 200 -13.35 3.08 13.91
N PHE A 201 -13.13 1.77 13.78
CA PHE A 201 -12.13 1.23 12.86
C PHE A 201 -12.55 1.42 11.39
N GLU A 202 -13.81 1.13 11.03
CA GLU A 202 -14.36 1.44 9.70
C GLU A 202 -14.19 2.92 9.36
N GLU A 203 -14.59 3.83 10.25
CA GLU A 203 -14.46 5.27 10.05
C GLU A 203 -13.00 5.70 9.83
N ALA A 204 -12.07 5.15 10.62
CA ALA A 204 -10.65 5.46 10.46
C ALA A 204 -10.09 4.96 9.12
N LEU A 205 -10.54 3.80 8.63
CA LEU A 205 -10.17 3.28 7.31
C LEU A 205 -10.76 4.12 6.16
N GLN A 206 -11.96 4.66 6.34
CA GLN A 206 -12.55 5.57 5.37
C GLN A 206 -11.76 6.89 5.29
N LEU A 207 -11.40 7.47 6.44
CA LEU A 207 -10.50 8.64 6.48
C LEU A 207 -9.15 8.35 5.82
N GLU A 208 -8.61 7.15 5.99
CA GLU A 208 -7.39 6.74 5.30
C GLU A 208 -7.54 6.77 3.79
N SER A 209 -8.62 6.18 3.27
CA SER A 209 -8.90 6.17 1.84
C SER A 209 -9.03 7.59 1.28
N ASP A 210 -9.79 8.45 1.97
CA ASP A 210 -10.04 9.83 1.53
C ASP A 210 -8.76 10.67 1.54
N LEU A 211 -7.94 10.51 2.59
CA LEU A 211 -6.66 11.21 2.68
C LEU A 211 -5.67 10.75 1.60
N LEU A 212 -5.58 9.43 1.35
CA LEU A 212 -4.74 8.88 0.29
C LEU A 212 -5.19 9.34 -1.10
N HIS A 213 -6.50 9.38 -1.35
CA HIS A 213 -7.05 9.88 -2.61
C HIS A 213 -6.69 11.35 -2.85
N CYS A 214 -6.82 12.18 -1.81
CA CYS A 214 -6.47 13.60 -1.89
C CYS A 214 -4.97 13.81 -2.13
N THR A 215 -4.11 13.10 -1.41
CA THR A 215 -2.65 13.24 -1.55
C THR A 215 -2.14 12.75 -2.90
N LEU A 216 -2.64 11.61 -3.42
CA LEU A 216 -2.28 11.10 -4.75
C LEU A 216 -2.68 12.05 -5.89
N ARG A 217 -3.75 12.82 -5.72
CA ARG A 217 -4.21 13.82 -6.71
C ARG A 217 -3.64 15.22 -6.48
N GLY A 218 -2.78 15.40 -5.47
CA GLY A 218 -2.24 16.70 -5.10
C GLY A 218 -3.30 17.71 -4.61
N SER A 219 -4.45 17.24 -4.12
CA SER A 219 -5.53 18.06 -3.57
C SER A 219 -5.27 18.42 -2.10
N TRP A 220 -4.19 19.19 -1.85
CA TRP A 220 -3.63 19.40 -0.52
C TRP A 220 -4.53 20.18 0.46
N ASP A 221 -5.39 21.08 -0.02
CA ASP A 221 -6.32 21.81 0.86
C ASP A 221 -7.38 20.87 1.44
N LYS A 222 -7.96 19.99 0.62
CA LYS A 222 -8.88 18.95 1.09
C LYS A 222 -8.20 17.94 2.00
N ALA A 223 -6.97 17.55 1.66
CA ALA A 223 -6.17 16.67 2.53
C ALA A 223 -5.95 17.31 3.91
N TYR A 224 -5.76 18.64 3.96
CA TYR A 224 -5.62 19.37 5.22
C TYR A 224 -6.92 19.41 6.02
N GLU A 225 -8.08 19.61 5.38
CA GLU A 225 -9.39 19.53 6.05
C GLU A 225 -9.60 18.15 6.70
N ILE A 226 -9.32 17.06 5.98
CA ILE A 226 -9.40 15.69 6.50
C ILE A 226 -8.39 15.48 7.64
N TYR A 227 -7.17 16.00 7.50
CA TYR A 227 -6.16 15.95 8.57
C TYR A 227 -6.64 16.61 9.87
N LEU A 228 -7.39 17.71 9.81
CA LEU A 228 -7.96 18.35 11.01
C LEU A 228 -8.99 17.44 11.69
N GLU A 229 -9.78 16.68 10.94
CA GLU A 229 -10.69 15.68 11.50
C GLU A 229 -9.91 14.52 12.15
N VAL A 230 -8.82 14.07 11.53
CA VAL A 230 -7.92 13.05 12.09
C VAL A 230 -7.30 13.53 13.41
N GLU A 231 -6.86 14.78 13.47
CA GLU A 231 -6.35 15.44 14.68
C GLU A 231 -7.37 15.42 15.82
N GLU A 232 -8.62 15.79 15.53
CA GLU A 232 -9.72 15.79 16.50
C GLU A 232 -10.01 14.37 17.01
N LYS A 233 -10.19 13.40 16.10
CA LYS A 233 -10.43 12.00 16.46
C LYS A 233 -9.28 11.42 17.29
N SER A 234 -8.03 11.76 16.99
CA SER A 234 -6.88 11.31 17.79
C SER A 234 -6.97 11.80 19.23
N LYS A 235 -7.26 13.09 19.44
CA LYS A 235 -7.40 13.68 20.79
C LYS A 235 -8.54 13.02 21.58
N LEU A 236 -9.68 12.76 20.93
CA LEU A 236 -10.81 12.07 21.55
C LEU A 236 -10.47 10.63 21.97
N MET A 237 -9.72 9.90 21.14
CA MET A 237 -9.28 8.54 21.45
C MET A 237 -8.23 8.50 22.56
N GLU A 238 -7.26 9.42 22.52
CA GLU A 238 -6.21 9.57 23.55
C GLU A 238 -6.80 9.93 24.92
N ALA A 239 -7.87 10.73 24.95
CA ALA A 239 -8.58 11.09 26.19
C ALA A 239 -9.42 9.94 26.78
N ASN A 240 -9.66 8.87 26.02
CA ASN A 240 -10.47 7.74 26.49
C ASN A 240 -9.58 6.63 27.07
N GLU A 241 -9.60 6.50 28.40
CA GLU A 241 -8.80 5.50 29.12
C GLU A 241 -9.15 4.05 28.77
N SER A 242 -10.42 3.74 28.48
CA SER A 242 -10.80 2.36 28.14
C SER A 242 -10.24 1.94 26.78
N ILE A 243 -10.29 2.84 25.79
CA ILE A 243 -9.69 2.63 24.46
C ILE A 243 -8.17 2.44 24.61
N THR A 244 -7.52 3.35 25.35
CA THR A 244 -6.07 3.31 25.54
C THR A 244 -5.63 2.03 26.25
N LYS A 245 -6.34 1.62 27.31
CA LYS A 245 -6.07 0.38 28.03
C LYS A 245 -6.22 -0.85 27.13
N TRP A 246 -7.34 -0.97 26.43
CA TRP A 246 -7.60 -2.10 25.53
C TRP A 246 -6.52 -2.23 24.44
N ASN A 247 -6.14 -1.12 23.81
CA ASN A 247 -5.12 -1.12 22.78
C ASN A 247 -3.74 -1.52 23.32
N ASN A 248 -3.40 -1.12 24.55
CA ASN A 248 -2.14 -1.50 25.20
C ASN A 248 -2.10 -2.98 25.58
N ASP A 249 -3.25 -3.57 25.94
CA ASP A 249 -3.38 -5.00 26.27
C ASP A 249 -3.25 -5.90 25.03
N LEU A 250 -3.47 -5.36 23.81
CA LEU A 250 -3.26 -6.10 22.57
C LEU A 250 -1.76 -6.29 22.24
N PRO A 251 -1.37 -7.48 21.73
CA PRO A 251 -0.08 -7.68 21.09
C PRO A 251 0.18 -6.65 19.98
N ASP A 252 1.44 -6.26 19.79
CA ASP A 252 1.84 -5.23 18.84
C ASP A 252 1.36 -5.52 17.40
N PHE A 253 1.42 -6.79 16.99
CA PHE A 253 0.95 -7.26 15.68
C PHE A 253 -0.56 -7.31 15.50
N LEU A 254 -1.35 -7.23 16.58
CA LEU A 254 -2.81 -7.08 16.50
C LEU A 254 -3.25 -5.62 16.65
N ARG A 255 -2.49 -4.82 17.42
CA ARG A 255 -2.77 -3.41 17.67
C ARG A 255 -2.84 -2.57 16.39
N CYS A 256 -2.16 -2.99 15.31
CA CYS A 256 -2.24 -2.34 14.00
C CYS A 256 -3.65 -2.35 13.38
N TYR A 257 -4.53 -3.24 13.84
CA TYR A 257 -5.92 -3.35 13.39
C TYR A 257 -6.92 -2.62 14.30
N THR A 258 -6.46 -1.58 15.00
CA THR A 258 -7.29 -0.71 15.85
C THR A 258 -7.46 0.67 15.21
N ALA A 259 -8.57 1.35 15.52
CA ALA A 259 -8.83 2.70 15.02
C ALA A 259 -7.71 3.67 15.39
N SER A 260 -7.21 3.61 16.63
CA SER A 260 -6.13 4.48 17.11
C SER A 260 -4.82 4.28 16.35
N SER A 261 -4.51 3.05 15.90
CA SER A 261 -3.32 2.78 15.09
C SER A 261 -3.45 3.33 13.67
N VAL A 262 -4.64 3.21 13.07
CA VAL A 262 -4.95 3.83 11.77
C VAL A 262 -4.85 5.36 11.87
N ILE A 263 -5.48 5.98 12.86
CA ILE A 263 -5.40 7.43 13.09
C ILE A 263 -3.95 7.89 13.28
N ASN A 264 -3.13 7.16 14.07
CA ASN A 264 -1.70 7.48 14.21
C ASN A 264 -0.92 7.39 12.89
N ARG A 265 -1.32 6.48 11.98
CA ARG A 265 -0.71 6.38 10.64
C ARG A 265 -1.12 7.57 9.79
N LEU A 266 -2.36 8.03 9.89
CA LEU A 266 -2.83 9.25 9.21
C LEU A 266 -2.18 10.52 9.73
N LEU A 267 -1.89 10.61 11.04
CA LEU A 267 -1.08 11.70 11.58
C LEU A 267 0.34 11.74 10.98
N SER A 268 0.92 10.58 10.64
CA SER A 268 2.20 10.54 9.93
C SER A 268 2.10 11.14 8.53
N ILE A 269 0.98 10.95 7.83
CA ILE A 269 0.68 11.62 6.56
C ILE A 269 0.43 13.12 6.79
N GLY A 270 -0.20 13.48 7.92
CA GLY A 270 -0.36 14.86 8.39
C GLY A 270 0.94 15.66 8.40
N VAL A 271 2.07 15.04 8.79
CA VAL A 271 3.40 15.66 8.71
C VAL A 271 3.75 16.08 7.28
N GLU A 272 3.48 15.25 6.28
CA GLU A 272 3.70 15.61 4.87
C GLU A 272 2.80 16.78 4.44
N ILE A 273 1.52 16.73 4.83
CA ILE A 273 0.55 17.78 4.50
C ILE A 273 0.99 19.14 5.07
N LEU A 274 1.41 19.18 6.33
CA LEU A 274 1.94 20.40 6.97
C LEU A 274 3.20 20.92 6.25
N GLN A 275 4.14 20.03 5.91
CA GLN A 275 5.35 20.40 5.17
C GLN A 275 5.04 20.95 3.77
N ARG A 276 4.06 20.37 3.05
CA ARG A 276 3.60 20.87 1.74
C ARG A 276 3.01 22.27 1.83
N ARG A 277 2.32 22.56 2.95
CA ARG A 277 1.81 23.89 3.29
C ARG A 277 2.87 24.84 3.83
N LYS A 278 4.13 24.39 3.93
CA LYS A 278 5.26 25.12 4.53
C LYS A 278 5.09 25.44 6.02
N ASP A 279 4.16 24.75 6.70
CA ASP A 279 4.02 24.81 8.16
C ASP A 279 5.00 23.83 8.80
N PHE A 280 6.28 24.19 8.77
CA PHE A 280 7.35 23.36 9.34
C PHE A 280 7.33 23.34 10.87
N SER A 281 6.81 24.38 11.52
CA SER A 281 6.64 24.42 12.97
C SER A 281 5.59 23.40 13.41
N GLY A 282 4.40 23.43 12.80
CA GLY A 282 3.35 22.46 13.08
C GLY A 282 3.80 21.02 12.76
N ALA A 283 4.56 20.83 11.67
CA ALA A 283 5.13 19.52 11.35
C ALA A 283 6.10 19.02 12.43
N VAL A 284 6.95 19.89 12.97
CA VAL A 284 7.87 19.56 14.07
C VAL A 284 7.11 19.23 15.36
N ASP A 285 6.08 20.00 15.71
CA ASP A 285 5.27 19.73 16.90
C ASP A 285 4.52 18.40 16.80
N LEU A 286 3.95 18.10 15.63
CA LEU A 286 3.31 16.82 15.36
C LEU A 286 4.32 15.66 15.43
N LEU A 287 5.52 15.81 14.87
CA LEU A 287 6.59 14.81 14.96
C LEU A 287 7.01 14.55 16.40
N ARG A 288 7.20 15.60 17.22
CA ARG A 288 7.50 15.47 18.65
C ARG A 288 6.40 14.72 19.38
N ARG A 289 5.12 15.02 19.11
CA ARG A 289 3.98 14.29 19.67
C ARG A 289 3.99 12.82 19.28
N LEU A 290 4.16 12.50 17.99
CA LEU A 290 4.26 11.11 17.52
C LEU A 290 5.43 10.36 18.17
N LEU A 291 6.56 11.04 18.39
CA LEU A 291 7.75 10.49 19.01
C LEU A 291 7.65 10.34 20.54
N SER A 292 6.71 11.03 21.19
CA SER A 292 6.51 10.95 22.66
C SER A 292 5.90 9.64 23.14
N GLN A 293 5.27 8.86 22.25
CA GLN A 293 4.59 7.61 22.57
C GLN A 293 5.30 6.39 21.95
N THR A 294 5.15 5.21 22.55
CA THR A 294 5.75 3.94 22.08
C THR A 294 4.72 2.83 21.89
N THR A 295 3.46 3.19 21.68
CA THR A 295 2.33 2.27 21.54
C THR A 295 1.99 2.00 20.07
N TYR A 296 1.94 3.04 19.24
CA TYR A 296 1.44 2.97 17.86
C TYR A 296 2.55 3.28 16.86
N ASN A 297 2.55 2.56 15.73
CA ASN A 297 3.43 2.79 14.59
C ASN A 297 4.93 2.88 14.93
N CYS A 298 5.39 2.13 15.94
CA CYS A 298 6.78 2.20 16.41
C CYS A 298 7.82 1.90 15.32
N SER A 299 7.46 1.09 14.32
CA SER A 299 8.31 0.84 13.13
C SER A 299 8.58 2.08 12.27
N HIS A 300 7.78 3.15 12.39
CA HIS A 300 7.97 4.42 11.68
C HIS A 300 8.80 5.45 12.45
N ARG A 301 9.20 5.17 13.70
CA ARG A 301 9.95 6.13 14.53
C ARG A 301 11.25 6.59 13.89
N GLY A 302 11.95 5.71 13.17
CA GLY A 302 13.15 6.10 12.42
C GLY A 302 12.88 7.15 11.35
N TYR A 303 11.78 7.01 10.61
CA TYR A 303 11.33 8.02 9.67
C TYR A 303 10.95 9.33 10.38
N TRP A 304 10.25 9.28 11.51
CA TRP A 304 9.87 10.48 12.28
C TRP A 304 11.10 11.23 12.79
N TRP A 305 12.10 10.55 13.35
CA TRP A 305 13.36 11.17 13.76
C TRP A 305 14.11 11.82 12.60
N GLU A 306 14.20 11.14 11.44
CA GLU A 306 14.81 11.71 10.25
C GLU A 306 14.10 12.97 9.76
N ARG A 307 12.76 12.94 9.71
CA ARG A 307 11.95 14.10 9.32
C ARG A 307 12.07 15.25 10.32
N LEU A 308 12.11 14.95 11.61
CA LEU A 308 12.28 15.95 12.68
C LEU A 308 13.62 16.67 12.51
N ALA A 309 14.71 15.90 12.46
CA ALA A 309 16.05 16.46 12.27
C ALA A 309 16.17 17.24 10.94
N LEU A 310 15.57 16.73 9.85
CA LEU A 310 15.53 17.45 8.58
C LEU A 310 14.79 18.78 8.68
N ASN A 311 13.60 18.81 9.31
CA ASN A 311 12.81 20.03 9.43
C ASN A 311 13.50 21.08 10.30
N LEU A 312 14.10 20.67 11.42
CA LEU A 312 14.89 21.54 12.30
C LEU A 312 16.06 22.17 11.55
N ASP A 313 16.90 21.35 10.91
CA ASP A 313 18.10 21.82 10.22
C ASP A 313 17.78 22.61 8.93
N ALA A 314 17.06 21.99 8.01
CA ALA A 314 16.90 22.51 6.65
C ALA A 314 15.85 23.62 6.55
N HIS A 315 14.79 23.55 7.35
CA HIS A 315 13.63 24.45 7.22
C HIS A 315 13.58 25.52 8.33
N LEU A 316 13.73 25.12 9.59
CA LEU A 316 13.71 26.05 10.74
C LEU A 316 15.07 26.69 11.04
N LYS A 317 16.15 26.17 10.44
CA LYS A 317 17.53 26.67 10.59
C LYS A 317 18.06 26.56 12.02
N GLU A 318 17.69 25.48 12.70
CA GLU A 318 18.08 25.13 14.06
C GLU A 318 18.99 23.88 14.06
N PRO A 319 20.25 24.00 13.59
CA PRO A 319 21.13 22.85 13.41
C PRO A 319 21.54 22.19 14.73
N LEU A 320 21.61 22.92 15.84
CA LEU A 320 21.92 22.36 17.16
C LEU A 320 20.77 21.48 17.66
N GLU A 321 19.53 21.96 17.53
CA GLU A 321 18.37 21.16 17.91
C GLU A 321 18.21 19.94 16.99
N SER A 322 18.57 20.07 15.70
CA SER A 322 18.66 18.92 14.81
C SER A 322 19.69 17.89 15.29
N LEU A 323 20.84 18.30 15.84
CA LEU A 323 21.83 17.37 16.39
C LEU A 323 21.29 16.67 17.65
N ASP A 324 20.55 17.39 18.50
CA ASP A 324 19.89 16.79 19.67
C ASP A 324 18.83 15.76 19.25
N ALA A 325 18.05 16.05 18.20
CA ALA A 325 17.10 15.10 17.62
C ALA A 325 17.82 13.87 17.01
N VAL A 326 18.97 14.06 16.37
CA VAL A 326 19.80 12.96 15.87
C VAL A 326 20.31 12.08 17.02
N ALA A 327 20.81 12.68 18.11
CA ALA A 327 21.30 11.93 19.26
C ALA A 327 20.19 11.09 19.92
N GLN A 328 18.99 11.67 20.07
CA GLN A 328 17.82 10.96 20.59
C GLN A 328 17.37 9.84 19.64
N GLY A 329 17.33 10.10 18.33
CA GLY A 329 16.99 9.08 17.34
C GLY A 329 17.99 7.92 17.27
N LEU A 330 19.29 8.17 17.48
CA LEU A 330 20.30 7.12 17.60
C LEU A 330 20.22 6.36 18.94
N SER A 331 19.60 6.93 19.96
CA SER A 331 19.39 6.26 21.26
C SER A 331 18.08 5.45 21.30
N ASP A 332 17.16 5.68 20.35
CA ASP A 332 15.86 5.03 20.28
C ASP A 332 15.95 3.61 19.71
N SER A 333 15.53 2.61 20.50
CA SER A 333 15.61 1.18 20.17
C SER A 333 14.70 0.76 19.00
N TYR A 334 13.70 1.58 18.63
CA TYR A 334 12.84 1.30 17.49
C TYR A 334 13.45 1.77 16.16
N VAL A 335 14.50 2.60 16.19
CA VAL A 335 15.14 3.12 14.99
C VAL A 335 16.07 2.07 14.39
N ARG A 336 15.67 1.55 13.22
CA ARG A 336 16.41 0.50 12.50
C ARG A 336 17.63 1.04 11.75
N ILE A 337 18.57 0.15 11.46
CA ILE A 337 19.90 0.46 10.91
C ILE A 337 19.91 1.44 9.73
N GLY A 338 18.94 1.33 8.80
CA GLY A 338 18.80 2.27 7.67
C GLY A 338 18.57 3.72 8.10
N HIS A 339 17.66 3.92 9.06
CA HIS A 339 17.36 5.25 9.61
C HIS A 339 18.48 5.74 10.54
N ARG A 340 19.13 4.84 11.28
CA ARG A 340 20.30 5.17 12.10
C ARG A 340 21.44 5.73 11.24
N TYR A 341 21.73 5.07 10.12
CA TYR A 341 22.76 5.54 9.19
C TYR A 341 22.40 6.90 8.58
N ALA A 342 21.14 7.11 8.18
CA ALA A 342 20.67 8.39 7.67
C ALA A 342 20.81 9.54 8.70
N LEU A 343 20.46 9.26 9.96
CA LEU A 343 20.62 10.21 11.07
C LEU A 343 22.10 10.55 11.31
N TYR A 344 22.97 9.54 11.31
CA TYR A 344 24.41 9.75 11.43
C TYR A 344 24.95 10.64 10.29
N LEU A 345 24.61 10.33 9.03
CA LEU A 345 25.03 11.15 7.88
C LEU A 345 24.51 12.58 7.98
N ARG A 346 23.33 12.81 8.57
CA ARG A 346 22.86 14.17 8.85
C ARG A 346 23.73 14.87 9.90
N ALA A 347 24.08 14.20 10.99
CA ALA A 347 25.01 14.73 11.99
C ALA A 347 26.36 15.09 11.35
N GLU A 348 26.93 14.19 10.55
CA GLU A 348 28.16 14.44 9.80
C GLU A 348 28.05 15.69 8.91
N ASN A 349 26.99 15.77 8.09
CA ASN A 349 26.73 16.92 7.22
C ASN A 349 26.51 18.24 7.96
N ILE A 350 26.05 18.22 9.21
CA ILE A 350 25.90 19.43 10.04
C ILE A 350 27.25 19.81 10.66
N CYS A 351 27.92 18.84 11.28
CA CYS A 351 29.18 19.04 11.99
C CYS A 351 30.29 19.54 11.05
N GLN A 352 30.35 19.02 9.82
CA GLN A 352 31.35 19.39 8.82
C GLN A 352 31.12 20.77 8.18
N ARG A 353 30.04 21.50 8.50
CA ARG A 353 29.79 22.84 7.95
C ARG A 353 30.79 23.83 8.55
N PRO A 354 31.69 24.44 7.77
CA PRO A 354 32.77 25.28 8.32
C PRO A 354 32.26 26.47 9.15
N ARG A 355 31.07 27.00 8.80
CA ARG A 355 30.46 28.14 9.49
C ARG A 355 29.99 27.85 10.92
N LEU A 356 29.68 26.59 11.24
CA LEU A 356 29.12 26.22 12.54
C LEU A 356 30.19 25.89 13.59
N LYS A 357 31.42 25.58 13.17
CA LYS A 357 32.53 25.18 14.07
C LYS A 357 32.15 24.01 14.99
N LEU A 358 31.51 22.97 14.44
CA LEU A 358 31.00 21.81 15.18
C LEU A 358 31.75 20.50 14.87
N ASN A 359 32.92 20.56 14.22
CA ASN A 359 33.66 19.35 13.82
C ASN A 359 33.92 18.39 15.00
N ASP A 360 34.24 18.93 16.17
CA ASP A 360 34.55 18.14 17.37
C ASP A 360 33.32 17.37 17.89
N LYS A 361 32.10 17.89 17.66
CA LYS A 361 30.85 17.22 18.06
C LYS A 361 30.58 15.94 17.28
N LEU A 362 31.20 15.74 16.11
CA LEU A 362 30.98 14.51 15.34
C LEU A 362 31.39 13.26 16.13
N GLN A 363 32.34 13.39 17.07
CA GLN A 363 32.79 12.30 17.94
C GLN A 363 31.70 11.79 18.89
N GLU A 364 30.63 12.57 19.13
CA GLU A 364 29.48 12.18 19.97
C GLU A 364 28.54 11.21 19.24
N PHE A 365 28.68 11.05 17.92
CA PHE A 365 27.79 10.23 17.10
C PHE A 365 28.52 8.99 16.59
N HIS A 366 27.91 7.83 16.78
CA HIS A 366 28.47 6.54 16.39
C HIS A 366 27.53 5.77 15.46
N HIS A 367 28.10 5.10 14.46
CA HIS A 367 27.40 4.15 13.60
C HIS A 367 28.28 2.94 13.29
N GLU A 368 27.66 1.83 12.88
CA GLU A 368 28.39 0.65 12.41
C GLU A 368 29.17 0.98 11.13
N THR A 369 30.42 0.53 11.05
CA THR A 369 31.25 0.73 9.86
C THR A 369 30.60 0.09 8.63
N VAL A 370 30.44 0.90 7.59
CA VAL A 370 29.93 0.50 6.29
C VAL A 370 31.11 0.38 5.33
N GLU A 371 31.29 -0.79 4.74
CA GLU A 371 32.33 -1.02 3.74
C GLU A 371 32.06 -0.23 2.46
N GLU A 372 33.13 0.25 1.82
CA GLU A 372 32.99 0.97 0.55
C GLU A 372 32.46 0.02 -0.52
N THR A 373 31.36 0.42 -1.15
CA THR A 373 30.72 -0.36 -2.19
C THR A 373 31.59 -0.41 -3.46
N PRO A 374 31.98 -1.61 -3.95
CA PRO A 374 32.65 -1.77 -5.23
C PRO A 374 31.79 -1.20 -6.37
N LYS A 375 32.44 -0.52 -7.33
CA LYS A 375 31.76 0.13 -8.45
C LYS A 375 32.35 -0.29 -9.78
N VAL A 376 31.47 -0.55 -10.74
CA VAL A 376 31.80 -0.77 -12.14
C VAL A 376 31.06 0.27 -12.98
N TYR A 377 31.69 0.73 -14.05
CA TYR A 377 31.11 1.70 -14.98
C TYR A 377 31.04 1.07 -16.37
N ILE A 378 29.86 1.11 -16.98
CA ILE A 378 29.66 0.62 -18.34
C ILE A 378 29.07 1.72 -19.23
N GLU A 379 29.40 1.69 -20.51
CA GLU A 379 28.89 2.65 -21.49
C GLU A 379 27.81 1.98 -22.34
N GLY A 380 26.68 2.66 -22.53
CA GLY A 380 25.59 2.19 -23.37
C GLY A 380 24.99 3.29 -24.24
N ARG A 381 24.52 2.92 -25.43
CA ARG A 381 23.82 3.85 -26.33
C ARG A 381 22.37 3.99 -25.86
N VAL A 382 21.94 5.22 -25.61
CA VAL A 382 20.57 5.52 -25.16
C VAL A 382 19.67 5.97 -26.30
N LEU A 383 18.39 5.65 -26.21
CA LEU A 383 17.36 6.19 -27.08
C LEU A 383 17.08 7.66 -26.69
N HIS A 384 16.87 8.54 -27.68
CA HIS A 384 16.58 9.95 -27.40
C HIS A 384 15.28 10.11 -26.57
N GLN A 385 15.29 11.03 -25.61
CA GLN A 385 14.20 11.21 -24.63
C GLN A 385 12.84 11.51 -25.26
N ASP A 386 12.82 12.13 -26.44
CA ASP A 386 11.57 12.46 -27.17
C ASP A 386 10.83 11.22 -27.72
N VAL A 387 11.44 10.03 -27.65
CA VAL A 387 10.89 8.78 -28.20
C VAL A 387 10.38 7.85 -27.09
N SER A 388 10.82 8.01 -25.83
CA SER A 388 10.42 7.16 -24.70
C SER A 388 9.71 7.97 -23.61
N THR A 389 8.46 7.62 -23.31
CA THR A 389 7.72 8.18 -22.17
C THR A 389 8.06 7.53 -20.82
N ASN A 390 8.81 6.42 -20.82
CA ASN A 390 9.03 5.55 -19.66
C ASN A 390 10.52 5.35 -19.36
N GLY A 391 11.19 6.43 -18.92
CA GLY A 391 12.58 6.41 -18.48
C GLY A 391 13.61 6.23 -19.60
N THR A 392 14.88 6.21 -19.21
CA THR A 392 16.02 6.00 -20.11
C THR A 392 16.00 4.58 -20.67
N LYS A 393 16.05 4.44 -21.99
CA LYS A 393 16.09 3.15 -22.69
C LYS A 393 17.42 2.97 -23.40
N PHE A 394 17.92 1.75 -23.41
CA PHE A 394 19.23 1.40 -23.97
C PHE A 394 19.06 0.57 -25.24
N LEU A 395 20.01 0.72 -26.17
CA LEU A 395 20.10 -0.06 -27.39
C LEU A 395 21.07 -1.22 -27.19
N THR A 396 20.65 -2.43 -27.56
CA THR A 396 21.48 -3.64 -27.47
C THR A 396 21.38 -4.50 -28.73
N GLU A 397 22.46 -5.20 -29.05
CA GLU A 397 22.54 -6.18 -30.14
C GLU A 397 22.02 -7.56 -29.70
N GLU A 398 21.67 -7.73 -28.42
CA GLU A 398 21.05 -8.96 -27.94
C GLU A 398 19.58 -9.01 -28.37
N SER A 399 19.24 -9.96 -29.22
CA SER A 399 17.85 -10.32 -29.49
C SER A 399 17.27 -11.08 -28.29
N TYR A 400 16.28 -10.47 -27.62
CA TYR A 400 15.47 -11.12 -26.60
C TYR A 400 14.16 -11.71 -27.17
N ALA A 401 13.94 -11.59 -28.47
CA ALA A 401 12.78 -12.13 -29.19
C ALA A 401 13.23 -12.72 -30.54
N ASP A 402 13.09 -14.04 -30.69
CA ASP A 402 13.29 -14.84 -31.90
C ASP A 402 14.41 -14.37 -32.86
N GLY A 403 15.63 -14.85 -32.58
CA GLY A 403 16.47 -15.52 -33.58
C GLY A 403 17.15 -14.74 -34.71
N ASN A 404 16.82 -13.47 -34.97
CA ASN A 404 17.54 -12.67 -35.97
C ASN A 404 18.61 -11.78 -35.31
N ALA A 405 19.88 -12.16 -35.50
CA ALA A 405 21.06 -11.51 -34.92
C ALA A 405 21.45 -10.17 -35.58
N GLU A 406 20.58 -9.56 -36.41
CA GLU A 406 20.86 -8.34 -37.15
C GLU A 406 20.02 -7.12 -36.71
N ASP A 407 19.01 -7.30 -35.84
CA ASP A 407 18.15 -6.21 -35.38
C ASP A 407 18.59 -5.66 -34.01
N MET A 408 18.80 -4.34 -33.93
CA MET A 408 19.01 -3.64 -32.66
C MET A 408 17.71 -3.66 -31.84
N THR A 409 17.79 -4.14 -30.60
CA THR A 409 16.66 -4.15 -29.67
C THR A 409 16.77 -3.02 -28.64
N VAL A 410 15.64 -2.64 -28.07
CA VAL A 410 15.53 -1.61 -27.02
C VAL A 410 15.20 -2.28 -25.69
N CYS A 411 15.97 -2.01 -24.65
CA CYS A 411 15.82 -2.63 -23.34
C CYS A 411 15.88 -1.63 -22.17
N GLY A 412 15.52 -2.10 -20.97
CA GLY A 412 15.75 -1.38 -19.71
C GLY A 412 17.23 -1.36 -19.30
N VAL A 413 17.58 -0.56 -18.29
CA VAL A 413 18.97 -0.45 -17.81
C VAL A 413 19.44 -1.77 -17.19
N GLU A 414 18.56 -2.47 -16.47
CA GLU A 414 18.87 -3.74 -15.81
C GLU A 414 19.09 -4.86 -16.81
N GLU A 415 18.28 -4.91 -17.88
CA GLU A 415 18.45 -5.83 -19.00
C GLU A 415 19.75 -5.57 -19.76
N TYR A 416 20.09 -4.30 -19.99
CA TYR A 416 21.35 -3.91 -20.62
C TYR A 416 22.56 -4.40 -19.80
N VAL A 417 22.53 -4.19 -18.49
CA VAL A 417 23.58 -4.64 -17.56
C VAL A 417 23.67 -6.18 -17.52
N MET A 418 22.54 -6.89 -17.54
CA MET A 418 22.54 -8.36 -17.64
C MET A 418 23.27 -8.84 -18.91
N GLY A 419 23.05 -8.21 -20.06
CA GLY A 419 23.76 -8.52 -21.31
C GLY A 419 25.28 -8.29 -21.21
N TYR A 420 25.70 -7.25 -20.49
CA TYR A 420 27.12 -7.04 -20.18
C TYR A 420 27.71 -8.19 -19.34
N TYR A 421 27.05 -8.60 -18.25
CA TYR A 421 27.57 -9.68 -17.40
C TYR A 421 27.51 -11.06 -18.05
N LYS A 422 26.56 -11.28 -18.97
CA LYS A 422 26.53 -12.47 -19.83
C LYS A 422 27.85 -12.65 -20.58
N LYS A 423 28.37 -11.56 -21.15
CA LYS A 423 29.69 -11.54 -21.83
C LYS A 423 30.87 -11.67 -20.86
N LYS A 424 30.67 -11.45 -19.55
CA LYS A 424 31.66 -11.59 -18.49
C LYS A 424 31.61 -12.94 -17.76
N GLY A 425 30.87 -13.91 -18.30
CA GLY A 425 30.83 -15.27 -17.76
C GLY A 425 29.72 -15.51 -16.73
N TYR A 426 28.69 -14.67 -16.70
CA TYR A 426 27.44 -14.93 -15.96
C TYR A 426 26.30 -15.23 -16.95
N PRO A 427 26.20 -16.47 -17.47
CA PRO A 427 25.24 -16.82 -18.51
C PRO A 427 23.78 -16.67 -18.07
N SER A 428 23.53 -16.73 -16.75
CA SER A 428 22.21 -16.65 -16.13
C SER A 428 22.08 -15.43 -15.22
N GLY A 429 20.89 -14.84 -15.20
CA GLY A 429 20.60 -13.67 -14.40
C GLY A 429 19.11 -13.37 -14.29
N ILE A 430 18.75 -12.70 -13.19
CA ILE A 430 17.37 -12.27 -12.93
C ILE A 430 17.34 -10.88 -12.29
N HIS A 431 16.42 -10.05 -12.79
CA HIS A 431 16.05 -8.78 -12.16
C HIS A 431 14.89 -9.05 -11.21
N ALA A 432 15.18 -9.18 -9.92
CA ALA A 432 14.20 -9.56 -8.91
C ALA A 432 14.19 -8.64 -7.69
N GLU A 433 15.20 -7.78 -7.48
CA GLU A 433 15.31 -6.96 -6.26
C GLU A 433 15.12 -7.82 -4.98
N GLY A 434 14.55 -7.26 -3.91
CA GLY A 434 14.29 -7.96 -2.63
C GLY A 434 13.30 -9.13 -2.69
N SER A 435 12.64 -9.36 -3.82
CA SER A 435 11.72 -10.48 -3.96
C SER A 435 12.43 -11.83 -4.05
N ILE A 436 13.68 -11.89 -4.53
CA ILE A 436 14.44 -13.16 -4.54
C ILE A 436 14.65 -13.67 -3.11
N VAL A 437 15.03 -12.76 -2.19
CA VAL A 437 15.21 -13.08 -0.77
C VAL A 437 13.89 -13.52 -0.14
N SER A 438 12.79 -12.83 -0.46
CA SER A 438 11.47 -13.15 0.08
C SER A 438 10.94 -14.50 -0.44
N THR A 439 11.20 -14.83 -1.71
CA THR A 439 10.89 -16.13 -2.31
C THR A 439 11.71 -17.24 -1.68
N LEU A 440 13.03 -17.09 -1.56
CA LEU A 440 13.88 -18.07 -0.89
C LEU A 440 13.46 -18.25 0.58
N PHE A 441 13.07 -17.18 1.27
CA PHE A 441 12.54 -17.29 2.63
C PHE A 441 11.25 -18.11 2.68
N GLY A 442 10.30 -17.84 1.78
CA GLY A 442 9.07 -18.64 1.70
C GLY A 442 9.33 -20.12 1.40
N LEU A 443 10.32 -20.44 0.56
CA LEU A 443 10.69 -21.83 0.23
C LEU A 443 11.40 -22.54 1.39
N PHE A 444 12.33 -21.89 2.08
CA PHE A 444 13.14 -22.54 3.12
C PHE A 444 12.57 -22.43 4.53
N PHE A 445 11.53 -21.60 4.74
CA PHE A 445 10.86 -21.40 6.03
C PHE A 445 9.35 -21.63 5.98
N TRP A 446 8.81 -22.26 4.94
CA TRP A 446 7.36 -22.47 4.78
C TRP A 446 6.69 -23.02 6.04
N ASP A 447 7.21 -24.12 6.57
CA ASP A 447 6.71 -24.79 7.77
C ASP A 447 6.80 -23.91 9.03
N ILE A 448 7.81 -23.04 9.12
CA ILE A 448 8.02 -22.11 10.23
C ILE A 448 7.10 -20.88 10.10
N ILE A 449 6.88 -20.39 8.88
CA ILE A 449 5.97 -19.27 8.60
C ILE A 449 4.53 -19.68 8.97
N PHE A 450 4.11 -20.89 8.58
CA PHE A 450 2.76 -21.41 8.78
C PHE A 450 2.59 -22.29 10.02
N MET A 451 3.58 -22.31 10.91
CA MET A 451 3.46 -23.02 12.19
C MET A 451 2.31 -22.46 13.03
N THR A 452 1.65 -23.35 13.79
CA THR A 452 0.54 -22.95 14.66
C THR A 452 1.05 -22.18 15.86
N LEU A 453 0.61 -20.92 15.98
CA LEU A 453 0.87 -20.06 17.13
C LEU A 453 -0.38 -19.22 17.44
N PRO A 454 -0.63 -18.87 18.72
CA PRO A 454 -1.77 -18.05 19.11
C PRO A 454 -1.82 -16.71 18.36
N ASP A 455 -2.94 -16.38 17.75
CA ASP A 455 -3.16 -15.19 16.93
C ASP A 455 -2.23 -14.99 15.72
N ALA A 456 -1.42 -15.99 15.33
CA ALA A 456 -0.72 -15.92 14.05
C ALA A 456 -1.72 -15.96 12.89
N PHE A 457 -2.80 -16.75 13.03
CA PHE A 457 -3.85 -16.89 12.04
C PHE A 457 -5.23 -16.76 12.68
N HIS A 458 -6.04 -15.83 12.19
CA HIS A 458 -7.43 -15.54 12.60
C HIS A 458 -8.47 -15.99 11.56
N SER A 459 -8.05 -16.32 10.33
CA SER A 459 -8.93 -16.85 9.28
C SER A 459 -8.18 -17.82 8.35
N PRO A 460 -8.89 -18.71 7.62
CA PRO A 460 -8.28 -19.64 6.66
C PRO A 460 -7.88 -18.97 5.33
N PHE A 461 -7.98 -17.64 5.23
CA PHE A 461 -7.72 -16.86 4.02
C PHE A 461 -6.55 -15.89 4.18
N GLN A 462 -5.58 -16.26 5.03
CA GLN A 462 -4.33 -15.53 5.24
C GLN A 462 -3.19 -16.11 4.41
N ALA A 463 -2.47 -15.22 3.72
CA ALA A 463 -1.23 -15.52 3.00
C ALA A 463 0.03 -15.26 3.84
N LEU A 464 -0.13 -14.73 5.06
CA LEU A 464 0.94 -14.51 6.05
C LEU A 464 0.38 -14.65 7.47
N PRO A 465 1.21 -15.02 8.46
CA PRO A 465 0.85 -14.86 9.85
C PRO A 465 0.80 -13.37 10.24
N LEU A 466 -0.14 -12.96 11.10
CA LEU A 466 -0.35 -11.55 11.47
C LEU A 466 0.89 -10.88 12.06
N ASP A 467 1.79 -11.66 12.64
CA ASP A 467 3.02 -11.17 13.25
C ASP A 467 4.19 -10.99 12.28
N LEU A 468 4.14 -11.44 11.02
CA LEU A 468 5.28 -11.47 10.07
C LEU A 468 6.06 -10.14 9.97
N TYR A 469 5.36 -9.01 10.01
CA TYR A 469 5.94 -7.67 9.88
C TYR A 469 6.05 -6.91 11.21
N SER A 470 5.96 -7.63 12.32
CA SER A 470 6.21 -7.17 13.68
C SER A 470 7.55 -7.72 14.19
N ASP A 471 8.05 -7.14 15.29
CA ASP A 471 9.24 -7.67 15.97
C ASP A 471 8.95 -9.01 16.65
N SER A 472 7.67 -9.31 16.91
CA SER A 472 7.19 -10.53 17.52
C SER A 472 7.37 -11.77 16.63
N PHE A 473 7.45 -11.63 15.29
CA PHE A 473 7.60 -12.80 14.40
C PHE A 473 8.82 -13.65 14.75
N TYR A 474 9.98 -12.99 14.81
CA TYR A 474 11.25 -13.65 15.08
C TYR A 474 11.32 -14.11 16.55
N SER A 475 10.94 -13.28 17.51
CA SER A 475 11.07 -13.64 18.93
C SER A 475 10.22 -14.87 19.31
N ARG A 476 9.01 -14.99 18.73
CA ARG A 476 8.10 -16.12 18.97
C ARG A 476 8.51 -17.41 18.27
N ARG A 477 9.43 -17.33 17.31
CA ARG A 477 9.94 -18.46 16.52
C ARG A 477 11.46 -18.60 16.64
N LYS A 478 12.08 -17.95 17.64
CA LYS A 478 13.53 -17.74 17.68
C LYS A 478 14.29 -19.07 17.62
N ASP A 479 13.93 -20.02 18.47
CA ASP A 479 14.67 -21.28 18.59
C ASP A 479 14.59 -22.10 17.29
N VAL A 480 13.39 -22.25 16.72
CA VAL A 480 13.20 -22.99 15.44
C VAL A 480 13.81 -22.27 14.24
N ILE A 481 13.81 -20.93 14.24
CA ILE A 481 14.46 -20.14 13.19
C ILE A 481 15.98 -20.33 13.28
N GLU A 482 16.57 -20.16 14.46
CA GLU A 482 18.02 -20.29 14.62
C GLU A 482 18.49 -21.73 14.36
N GLU A 483 17.72 -22.75 14.77
CA GLU A 483 17.99 -24.15 14.42
C GLU A 483 17.95 -24.37 12.89
N ARG A 484 16.93 -23.85 12.20
CA ARG A 484 16.84 -23.91 10.73
C ARG A 484 18.04 -23.23 10.07
N LEU A 485 18.44 -22.05 10.55
CA LEU A 485 19.58 -21.32 10.01
C LEU A 485 20.89 -22.09 10.16
N VAL A 486 21.13 -22.72 11.32
CA VAL A 486 22.30 -23.58 11.54
C VAL A 486 22.27 -24.77 10.59
N LYS A 487 21.12 -25.44 10.45
CA LYS A 487 20.96 -26.57 9.52
C LYS A 487 21.27 -26.15 8.08
N LEU A 488 20.69 -25.05 7.60
CA LEU A 488 20.92 -24.55 6.24
C LEU A 488 22.40 -24.22 5.99
N ALA A 489 23.10 -23.64 6.96
CA ALA A 489 24.52 -23.33 6.85
C ALA A 489 25.39 -24.59 6.70
N GLN A 490 24.98 -25.70 7.33
CA GLN A 490 25.71 -26.97 7.36
C GLN A 490 25.30 -27.96 6.26
N SER A 491 24.17 -27.74 5.58
CA SER A 491 23.66 -28.61 4.52
C SER A 491 24.52 -28.57 3.25
N SER A 492 24.61 -29.71 2.56
CA SER A 492 25.18 -29.75 1.22
C SER A 492 24.25 -29.07 0.21
N VAL A 493 24.77 -28.75 -0.98
CA VAL A 493 23.95 -28.17 -2.05
C VAL A 493 22.80 -29.11 -2.44
N GLU A 494 23.06 -30.42 -2.48
CA GLU A 494 22.07 -31.43 -2.82
C GLU A 494 20.93 -31.46 -1.79
N ASP A 495 21.25 -31.41 -0.49
CA ASP A 495 20.24 -31.37 0.58
C ASP A 495 19.36 -30.11 0.49
N LEU A 496 19.97 -28.96 0.17
CA LEU A 496 19.24 -27.70 0.01
C LEU A 496 18.31 -27.74 -1.21
N GLN A 497 18.77 -28.34 -2.31
CA GLN A 497 17.97 -28.53 -3.52
C GLN A 497 16.79 -29.47 -3.28
N ILE A 498 16.99 -30.56 -2.54
CA ILE A 498 15.92 -31.49 -2.15
C ILE A 498 14.87 -30.76 -1.30
N LEU A 499 15.28 -30.02 -0.27
CA LEU A 499 14.36 -29.27 0.59
C LEU A 499 13.55 -28.22 -0.19
N CYS A 500 14.20 -27.55 -1.15
CA CYS A 500 13.54 -26.60 -2.05
C CYS A 500 12.51 -27.30 -2.94
N GLU A 501 12.86 -28.45 -3.53
CA GLU A 501 12.01 -29.23 -4.43
C GLU A 501 10.80 -29.84 -3.72
N GLU A 502 10.97 -30.31 -2.47
CA GLU A 502 9.88 -30.78 -1.61
C GLU A 502 8.87 -29.67 -1.33
N THR A 503 9.36 -28.49 -0.94
CA THR A 503 8.49 -27.33 -0.65
C THR A 503 7.79 -26.84 -1.92
N TRP A 504 8.52 -26.77 -3.04
CA TRP A 504 7.95 -26.36 -4.33
C TRP A 504 6.83 -27.31 -4.74
N SER A 505 7.11 -28.61 -4.80
CA SER A 505 6.15 -29.63 -5.25
C SER A 505 4.90 -29.71 -4.36
N SER A 506 5.04 -29.40 -3.07
CA SER A 506 3.95 -29.46 -2.10
C SER A 506 3.07 -28.21 -2.09
N HIS A 507 3.60 -27.06 -2.51
CA HIS A 507 2.98 -25.76 -2.25
C HIS A 507 2.88 -24.84 -3.46
N GLU A 508 3.41 -25.21 -4.64
CA GLU A 508 3.32 -24.41 -5.87
C GLU A 508 1.89 -23.90 -6.12
N GLY A 509 1.78 -22.62 -6.44
CA GLY A 509 0.49 -21.92 -6.64
C GLY A 509 -0.22 -21.48 -5.35
N SER A 510 0.23 -21.92 -4.17
CA SER A 510 -0.32 -21.46 -2.89
C SER A 510 0.12 -20.04 -2.57
N GLN A 511 -0.75 -19.28 -1.89
CA GLN A 511 -0.48 -17.91 -1.49
C GLN A 511 0.52 -17.83 -0.34
N CYS A 512 1.68 -17.22 -0.55
CA CYS A 512 2.59 -16.87 0.53
C CYS A 512 3.14 -15.48 0.27
N VAL A 513 2.94 -14.55 1.20
CA VAL A 513 3.39 -13.17 0.98
C VAL A 513 4.90 -13.11 0.84
N GLY A 514 5.35 -12.43 -0.23
CA GLY A 514 6.75 -12.31 -0.58
C GLY A 514 7.28 -13.43 -1.48
N LEU A 515 6.57 -14.56 -1.58
CA LEU A 515 6.92 -15.64 -2.49
C LEU A 515 6.19 -15.43 -3.83
N GLY A 516 6.97 -15.22 -4.89
CA GLY A 516 6.46 -15.12 -6.25
C GLY A 516 6.88 -16.34 -7.07
N TRP A 517 6.00 -17.35 -7.19
CA TRP A 517 6.26 -18.58 -7.96
C TRP A 517 6.78 -18.28 -9.38
N GLU A 518 6.09 -17.40 -10.09
CA GLU A 518 6.45 -16.99 -11.46
C GLU A 518 7.74 -16.17 -11.53
N ARG A 519 8.13 -15.52 -10.42
CA ARG A 519 9.22 -14.55 -10.44
C ARG A 519 10.57 -15.23 -10.58
N VAL A 520 10.75 -16.44 -10.06
CA VAL A 520 11.99 -17.22 -10.20
C VAL A 520 12.03 -18.05 -11.49
N ARG A 521 11.05 -17.89 -12.39
CA ARG A 521 10.87 -18.55 -13.70
C ARG A 521 10.66 -20.06 -13.64
N SER A 522 11.48 -20.80 -12.88
CA SER A 522 11.39 -22.26 -12.75
C SER A 522 12.07 -22.75 -11.47
N LEU A 523 11.69 -23.94 -11.00
CA LEU A 523 12.39 -24.65 -9.91
C LEU A 523 13.88 -24.85 -10.24
N GLU A 524 14.22 -25.16 -11.48
CA GLU A 524 15.61 -25.39 -11.89
C GLU A 524 16.47 -24.14 -11.70
N SER A 525 15.96 -22.97 -12.07
CA SER A 525 16.65 -21.69 -11.82
C SER A 525 16.91 -21.45 -10.33
N VAL A 526 15.99 -21.83 -9.45
CA VAL A 526 16.20 -21.74 -8.00
C VAL A 526 17.29 -22.71 -7.54
N LYS A 527 17.29 -23.95 -8.05
CA LYS A 527 18.31 -24.96 -7.74
C LYS A 527 19.72 -24.52 -8.18
N GLU A 528 19.85 -23.88 -9.34
CA GLU A 528 21.11 -23.32 -9.81
C GLU A 528 21.61 -22.16 -8.91
N ILE A 529 20.70 -21.26 -8.51
CA ILE A 529 21.03 -20.15 -7.60
C ILE A 529 21.51 -20.71 -6.25
N ILE A 530 20.81 -21.70 -5.69
CA ILE A 530 21.21 -22.39 -4.45
C ILE A 530 22.60 -23.01 -4.59
N ALA A 531 22.90 -23.64 -5.72
CA ALA A 531 24.20 -24.26 -5.96
C ALA A 531 25.35 -23.24 -5.98
N CYS A 532 25.12 -22.06 -6.56
CA CYS A 532 26.12 -20.98 -6.59
C CYS A 532 26.22 -20.23 -5.26
N MET A 533 25.15 -20.20 -4.47
CA MET A 533 25.09 -19.52 -3.18
C MET A 533 25.71 -20.37 -2.06
N GLY A 534 25.41 -21.67 -2.03
CA GLY A 534 25.78 -22.57 -0.95
C GLY A 534 25.05 -22.28 0.37
N GLY A 535 25.22 -23.17 1.35
CA GLY A 535 24.49 -23.12 2.62
C GLY A 535 24.78 -21.88 3.48
N ASN A 536 26.04 -21.48 3.60
CA ASN A 536 26.45 -20.36 4.44
C ASN A 536 25.84 -19.02 3.99
N VAL A 537 25.92 -18.71 2.69
CA VAL A 537 25.35 -17.47 2.14
C VAL A 537 23.83 -17.50 2.21
N LEU A 538 23.21 -18.64 1.86
CA LEU A 538 21.75 -18.79 1.96
C LEU A 538 21.28 -18.55 3.40
N SER A 539 21.92 -19.20 4.37
CA SER A 539 21.60 -19.02 5.79
C SER A 539 21.77 -17.56 6.23
N GLY A 540 22.87 -16.90 5.87
CA GLY A 540 23.09 -15.48 6.21
C GLY A 540 22.00 -14.55 5.64
N LEU A 541 21.67 -14.71 4.36
CA LEU A 541 20.60 -13.94 3.71
C LEU A 541 19.26 -14.13 4.41
N LEU A 542 18.88 -15.38 4.67
CA LEU A 542 17.62 -15.71 5.32
C LEU A 542 17.60 -15.29 6.80
N ALA A 543 18.75 -15.31 7.50
CA ALA A 543 18.86 -14.81 8.87
C ALA A 543 18.55 -13.32 8.95
N ARG A 544 19.11 -12.52 8.04
CA ARG A 544 18.81 -11.08 7.95
C ARG A 544 17.34 -10.84 7.63
N HIS A 545 16.75 -11.64 6.74
CA HIS A 545 15.34 -11.52 6.42
C HIS A 545 14.44 -11.89 7.61
N ALA A 546 14.61 -13.09 8.18
CA ALA A 546 13.80 -13.64 9.26
C ALA A 546 13.77 -12.76 10.52
N ARG A 547 14.89 -12.11 10.85
CA ARG A 547 15.00 -11.22 12.02
C ARG A 547 14.26 -9.90 11.86
N CYS A 548 14.01 -9.44 10.63
CA CYS A 548 13.34 -8.15 10.41
C CYS A 548 12.64 -8.05 9.04
N PRO A 549 11.65 -8.91 8.72
CA PRO A 549 11.14 -9.07 7.35
C PRO A 549 10.62 -7.76 6.74
N ARG A 550 10.01 -6.89 7.54
CA ARG A 550 9.46 -5.59 7.11
C ARG A 550 10.52 -4.65 6.53
N HIS A 551 11.71 -4.60 7.13
CA HIS A 551 12.73 -3.62 6.80
C HIS A 551 13.79 -4.17 5.84
N THR A 552 13.93 -5.49 5.76
CA THR A 552 14.91 -6.17 4.91
C THR A 552 14.33 -6.66 3.59
N ARG A 553 13.00 -6.70 3.41
CA ARG A 553 12.38 -6.99 2.10
C ARG A 553 12.68 -5.98 0.97
N SER A 554 13.21 -4.81 1.30
CA SER A 554 13.48 -3.72 0.36
C SER A 554 14.94 -3.30 0.38
N GLY A 555 15.47 -2.86 -0.77
CA GLY A 555 16.84 -2.38 -0.90
C GLY A 555 17.87 -3.47 -1.12
N PHE A 556 17.45 -4.73 -1.31
CA PHE A 556 18.33 -5.74 -1.88
C PHE A 556 18.65 -5.37 -3.35
N PRO A 557 19.88 -5.61 -3.85
CA PRO A 557 20.27 -5.22 -5.19
C PRO A 557 19.37 -5.77 -6.31
N ASP A 558 19.31 -5.05 -7.42
CA ASP A 558 18.39 -5.34 -8.53
C ASP A 558 18.61 -6.72 -9.16
N LEU A 559 19.88 -7.07 -9.41
CA LEU A 559 20.27 -8.25 -10.16
C LEU A 559 20.89 -9.34 -9.29
N THR A 560 20.41 -10.57 -9.47
CA THR A 560 21.09 -11.80 -9.05
C THR A 560 21.62 -12.49 -10.31
N LEU A 561 22.94 -12.61 -10.42
CA LEU A 561 23.65 -13.16 -11.57
C LEU A 561 24.42 -14.41 -11.13
N TRP A 562 24.39 -15.47 -11.93
CA TRP A 562 25.08 -16.71 -11.57
C TRP A 562 25.62 -17.47 -12.77
N ASN A 563 26.58 -18.36 -12.49
CA ASN A 563 27.10 -19.32 -13.45
C ASN A 563 27.10 -20.72 -12.83
N PRO A 564 26.18 -21.61 -13.24
CA PRO A 564 26.07 -22.95 -12.66
C PRO A 564 27.28 -23.83 -12.94
N HIS A 565 28.07 -23.54 -13.99
CA HIS A 565 29.26 -24.33 -14.34
C HIS A 565 30.47 -23.99 -13.48
N THR A 566 30.59 -22.73 -13.04
CA THR A 566 31.73 -22.28 -12.22
C THR A 566 31.37 -22.12 -10.75
N GLY A 567 30.08 -22.17 -10.39
CA GLY A 567 29.58 -21.88 -9.05
C GLY A 567 29.65 -20.38 -8.70
N ALA A 568 29.87 -19.50 -9.67
CA ALA A 568 29.99 -18.07 -9.41
C ALA A 568 28.61 -17.43 -9.15
N LEU A 569 28.53 -16.60 -8.12
CA LEU A 569 27.37 -15.79 -7.77
C LEU A 569 27.80 -14.32 -7.70
N LYS A 570 27.05 -13.43 -8.35
CA LYS A 570 27.21 -11.98 -8.24
C LYS A 570 25.87 -11.32 -7.97
N ILE A 571 25.86 -10.38 -7.03
CA ILE A 571 24.69 -9.56 -6.71
C ILE A 571 24.99 -8.11 -7.09
N CYS A 572 24.23 -7.54 -8.02
CA CYS A 572 24.58 -6.26 -8.62
C CYS A 572 23.41 -5.27 -8.53
N GLU A 573 23.69 -4.09 -8.01
CA GLU A 573 22.75 -2.95 -7.99
C GLU A 573 23.03 -2.07 -9.21
N VAL A 574 22.00 -1.72 -9.95
CA VAL A 574 22.10 -0.96 -11.20
C VAL A 574 21.71 0.48 -10.97
N LYS A 575 22.53 1.43 -11.44
CA LYS A 575 22.24 2.86 -11.32
C LYS A 575 22.38 3.56 -12.65
N GLY A 576 21.23 3.96 -13.21
CA GLY A 576 21.19 4.79 -14.40
C GLY A 576 21.75 6.22 -14.16
N PRO A 577 21.90 7.00 -15.24
CA PRO A 577 22.41 8.37 -15.14
C PRO A 577 21.57 9.25 -14.20
N GLY A 578 22.21 9.76 -13.14
CA GLY A 578 21.58 10.63 -12.15
C GLY A 578 21.03 9.91 -10.91
N ASP A 579 20.95 8.58 -10.94
CA ASP A 579 20.48 7.78 -9.80
C ASP A 579 21.56 7.64 -8.73
N ARG A 580 21.11 7.51 -7.48
CA ARG A 580 21.98 7.31 -6.30
C ARG A 580 21.50 6.13 -5.48
N LEU A 581 22.43 5.53 -4.76
CA LEU A 581 22.10 4.47 -3.79
C LEU A 581 21.26 5.04 -2.65
N SER A 582 20.22 4.32 -2.28
CA SER A 582 19.53 4.56 -1.01
C SER A 582 20.36 4.01 0.16
N HIS A 583 20.12 4.52 1.37
CA HIS A 583 20.79 4.00 2.58
C HIS A 583 20.53 2.50 2.79
N LYS A 584 19.34 2.00 2.43
CA LYS A 584 19.03 0.58 2.55
C LYS A 584 19.87 -0.28 1.59
N GLN A 585 20.09 0.21 0.36
CA GLN A 585 20.93 -0.46 -0.64
C GLN A 585 22.38 -0.54 -0.19
N ILE A 586 22.93 0.58 0.30
CA ILE A 586 24.28 0.62 0.86
C ILE A 586 24.46 -0.44 1.96
N LEU A 587 23.52 -0.51 2.91
CA LEU A 587 23.58 -1.47 4.02
C LEU A 587 23.33 -2.92 3.62
N TRP A 588 22.65 -3.16 2.51
CA TRP A 588 22.50 -4.50 1.95
C TRP A 588 23.77 -4.96 1.26
N ILE A 589 24.41 -4.08 0.49
CA ILE A 589 25.68 -4.38 -0.19
C ILE A 589 26.79 -4.60 0.83
N ASP A 590 26.90 -3.75 1.84
CA ASP A 590 27.81 -3.96 2.99
C ASP A 590 27.61 -5.33 3.65
N TYR A 591 26.35 -5.70 3.89
CA TYR A 591 26.03 -7.00 4.48
C TYR A 591 26.40 -8.19 3.58
N LEU A 592 26.18 -8.06 2.27
CA LEU A 592 26.51 -9.07 1.27
C LEU A 592 28.03 -9.29 1.20
N ILE A 593 28.82 -8.22 1.17
CA ILE A 593 30.28 -8.28 1.14
C ILE A 593 30.81 -8.95 2.40
N LYS A 594 30.31 -8.56 3.58
CA LYS A 594 30.66 -9.20 4.87
C LYS A 594 30.27 -10.69 4.94
N LEU A 595 29.26 -11.10 4.18
CA LEU A 595 28.85 -12.50 4.06
C LEU A 595 29.70 -13.29 3.03
N GLY A 596 30.63 -12.63 2.34
CA GLY A 596 31.49 -13.22 1.32
C GLY A 596 30.86 -13.30 -0.07
N VAL A 597 29.79 -12.53 -0.33
CA VAL A 597 29.15 -12.45 -1.64
C VAL A 597 29.85 -11.40 -2.50
N ASP A 598 30.13 -11.73 -3.75
CA ASP A 598 30.60 -10.75 -4.75
C ASP A 598 29.46 -9.78 -5.09
N ALA A 599 29.46 -8.62 -4.44
CA ALA A 599 28.44 -7.59 -4.58
C ALA A 599 29.02 -6.24 -5.02
N GLU A 600 28.37 -5.59 -5.97
CA GLU A 600 28.83 -4.33 -6.55
C GLU A 600 27.69 -3.44 -7.05
N VAL A 601 28.03 -2.20 -7.41
CA VAL A 601 27.13 -1.27 -8.09
C VAL A 601 27.63 -1.05 -9.52
N CYS A 602 26.76 -1.29 -10.49
CA CYS A 602 27.01 -1.01 -11.90
C CYS A 602 26.35 0.31 -12.30
N HIS A 603 27.18 1.25 -12.74
CA HIS A 603 26.81 2.59 -13.21
C HIS A 603 26.78 2.66 -14.74
#